data_AF-X1B814-F1
#
_entry.id   AF-X1B814-F1
#
_cell.length_a   1.000
_cell.length_b   1.000
_cell.length_c   1.000
_cell.angle_alpha   90.00
_cell.angle_beta   90.00
_cell.angle_gamma   90.00
#
_symmetry.space_group_name_H-M   'P 1'
#
loop_
_entity.id
_entity.type
_entity.pdbx_description
1 polymer ?
#
loop_
_entity_poly.entity_id
_entity_poly.type
_entity_poly.pdbx_seq_one_letter_code
_entity_poly.pdbx_strand_id
1 'polypeptide(L)'
;RGLDVEEYEITSNDKVIGSIEVGFSRKYINEQIQTTTVALISGLAGFLILVGLALFTFINRSVINPLGVFTKTVREIDSENLSLRVNIYGEDELGMLAGSFNRMAGDLEKSQGSLKKARDELKRWGEELERKVQERTAELEQRGQELSETNVRLEEMSRHKSQFLANMSHELRTPLNSIIGYHNTRLPQRLSTASDQLTTLQLLNHREEIFAQTGFGICHKPSGLVQYGNPGVMKTTSLDEVVTGTFKQPVAVLFPDDELVDTADGTQHPVHVF
;
A
#
# COMPACT_ATOMS: atom_id res chain seq x y z
N ARG A 1 -74.07 49.76 -63.93
CA ARG A 1 -72.97 48.92 -63.39
C ARG A 1 -72.08 49.80 -62.52
N GLY A 2 -72.10 49.62 -61.19
CA GLY A 2 -71.31 50.43 -60.23
C GLY A 2 -72.09 51.47 -59.42
N LEU A 3 -73.38 51.64 -59.73
CA LEU A 3 -74.34 52.35 -58.89
C LEU A 3 -75.08 51.30 -58.07
N ASP A 4 -75.14 51.53 -56.76
CA ASP A 4 -76.07 50.83 -55.89
C ASP A 4 -77.36 51.65 -55.89
N VAL A 5 -78.46 51.04 -56.34
CA VAL A 5 -79.74 51.74 -56.55
C VAL A 5 -80.75 51.12 -55.61
N GLU A 6 -81.30 51.94 -54.73
CA GLU A 6 -82.37 51.55 -53.82
C GLU A 6 -83.64 52.26 -54.26
N GLU A 7 -84.71 51.49 -54.46
CA GLU A 7 -86.00 51.98 -54.92
C GLU A 7 -86.94 52.14 -53.72
N TYR A 8 -87.50 53.34 -53.57
CA TYR A 8 -88.49 53.63 -52.54
C TYR A 8 -89.83 53.94 -53.22
N GLU A 9 -90.85 53.15 -52.89
CA GLU A 9 -92.22 53.40 -53.35
C GLU A 9 -92.83 54.60 -52.63
N ILE A 10 -93.42 55.52 -53.39
CA ILE A 10 -94.19 56.64 -52.84
C ILE A 10 -95.66 56.25 -52.86
N THR A 11 -96.22 56.05 -51.67
CA THR A 11 -97.64 55.78 -51.46
C THR A 11 -98.37 57.04 -50.99
N SER A 12 -99.56 57.28 -51.54
CA SER A 12 -100.49 58.30 -51.08
C SER A 12 -101.88 57.67 -50.93
N ASN A 13 -102.48 57.77 -49.74
CA ASN A 13 -103.72 57.06 -49.39
C ASN A 13 -103.66 55.55 -49.69
N ASP A 14 -102.61 54.87 -49.22
CA ASP A 14 -102.36 53.43 -49.43
C ASP A 14 -102.32 52.96 -50.90
N LYS A 15 -102.16 53.90 -51.84
CA LYS A 15 -101.97 53.61 -53.26
C LYS A 15 -100.61 54.09 -53.71
N VAL A 16 -99.82 53.19 -54.30
CA VAL A 16 -98.51 53.52 -54.89
C VAL A 16 -98.76 54.44 -56.08
N ILE A 17 -98.23 55.66 -56.01
CA ILE A 17 -98.40 56.71 -57.04
C ILE A 17 -97.12 56.94 -57.85
N GLY A 18 -96.00 56.35 -57.43
CA GLY A 18 -94.73 56.36 -58.16
C GLY A 18 -93.60 55.75 -57.32
N SER A 19 -92.39 55.69 -57.88
CA SER A 19 -91.18 55.31 -57.17
C SER A 19 -90.07 56.33 -57.39
N ILE A 20 -89.19 56.45 -56.41
CA ILE A 20 -87.92 57.16 -56.55
C ILE A 20 -86.80 56.13 -56.43
N GLU A 21 -85.95 56.10 -57.45
CA GLU A 21 -84.68 55.38 -57.41
C GLU A 21 -83.57 56.33 -56.95
N VAL A 22 -82.90 55.99 -55.85
CA VAL A 22 -81.70 56.72 -55.41
C VAL A 22 -80.48 55.86 -55.68
N GLY A 23 -79.61 56.34 -56.57
CA GLY A 23 -78.37 55.65 -56.96
C GLY A 23 -77.13 56.32 -56.41
N PHE A 24 -76.29 55.58 -55.67
CA PHE A 24 -74.99 56.07 -55.20
C PHE A 24 -73.82 55.35 -55.88
N SER A 25 -72.79 56.11 -56.25
CA SER A 25 -71.58 55.57 -56.89
C SER A 25 -70.64 54.96 -55.85
N ARG A 26 -70.50 53.63 -55.88
CA ARG A 26 -69.53 52.92 -55.01
C ARG A 26 -68.08 53.07 -55.46
N LYS A 27 -67.83 53.63 -56.65
CA LYS A 27 -66.48 53.74 -57.23
C LYS A 27 -65.52 54.51 -56.32
N TYR A 28 -65.96 55.67 -55.83
CA TYR A 28 -65.15 56.52 -54.95
C TYR A 28 -64.87 55.85 -53.59
N ILE A 29 -65.88 55.21 -53.01
CA ILE A 29 -65.77 54.52 -51.72
C ILE A 29 -64.84 53.31 -51.83
N ASN A 30 -64.98 52.49 -52.88
CA ASN A 30 -64.18 51.29 -53.07
C ASN A 30 -62.71 51.60 -53.39
N GLU A 31 -62.42 52.63 -54.19
CA GLU A 31 -61.05 53.06 -54.48
C GLU A 31 -60.34 53.48 -53.16
N GLN A 32 -61.02 54.25 -52.31
CA GLN A 32 -60.47 54.68 -51.02
C GLN A 32 -60.28 53.52 -50.03
N ILE A 33 -61.21 52.56 -49.99
CA ILE A 33 -61.09 51.34 -49.18
C ILE A 33 -59.90 50.50 -49.64
N GLN A 34 -59.70 50.32 -50.94
CA GLN A 34 -58.58 49.53 -51.46
C GLN A 34 -57.23 50.16 -51.11
N THR A 35 -57.05 51.47 -51.32
CA THR A 35 -55.80 52.15 -50.97
C THR A 35 -55.49 52.04 -49.47
N THR A 36 -56.50 52.24 -48.61
CA THR A 36 -56.34 52.13 -47.16
C THR A 36 -56.01 50.69 -46.74
N THR A 37 -56.68 49.70 -47.33
CA THR A 37 -56.43 48.27 -47.04
C THR A 37 -55.01 47.85 -47.43
N VAL A 38 -54.54 48.24 -48.62
CA VAL A 38 -53.17 47.94 -49.08
C VAL A 38 -52.13 48.62 -48.20
N ALA A 39 -52.36 49.87 -47.77
CA ALA A 39 -51.48 50.58 -46.85
C ALA A 39 -51.39 49.86 -45.48
N LEU A 40 -52.52 49.39 -44.93
CA LEU A 40 -52.53 48.64 -43.67
C LEU A 40 -51.80 47.30 -43.78
N ILE A 41 -52.04 46.53 -44.84
CA ILE A 41 -51.38 45.23 -45.05
C ILE A 41 -49.88 45.40 -45.23
N SER A 42 -49.45 46.36 -46.06
CA SER A 42 -48.02 46.63 -46.27
C SER A 42 -47.34 47.14 -45.01
N GLY A 43 -48.01 47.98 -44.23
CA GLY A 43 -47.54 48.42 -42.91
C GLY A 43 -47.36 47.25 -41.94
N LEU A 44 -48.36 46.37 -41.84
CA LEU A 44 -48.29 45.17 -40.99
C LEU A 44 -47.17 44.22 -41.45
N ALA A 45 -47.05 43.98 -42.75
CA ALA A 45 -45.98 43.16 -43.31
C ALA A 45 -44.60 43.73 -42.99
N GLY A 46 -44.42 45.04 -43.17
CA GLY A 46 -43.18 45.74 -42.80
C GLY A 46 -42.88 45.62 -41.30
N PHE A 47 -43.88 45.79 -40.45
CA PHE A 47 -43.73 45.63 -39.00
C PHE A 47 -43.31 44.20 -38.61
N LEU A 48 -43.95 43.17 -39.18
CA LEU A 48 -43.60 41.78 -38.91
C LEU A 48 -42.17 41.45 -39.34
N ILE A 49 -41.71 41.99 -40.47
CA ILE A 49 -40.32 41.85 -40.93
C ILE A 49 -39.36 42.50 -39.93
N LEU A 50 -39.67 43.71 -39.45
CA LEU A 50 -38.85 44.41 -38.46
C LEU A 50 -38.77 43.64 -37.14
N VAL A 51 -39.91 43.12 -36.64
CA VAL A 51 -39.95 42.28 -35.44
C VAL A 51 -39.15 41.00 -35.66
N GLY A 52 -39.28 40.36 -36.82
CA GLY A 52 -38.50 39.17 -37.17
C GLY A 52 -36.99 39.42 -37.17
N LEU A 53 -36.55 40.53 -37.76
CA LEU A 53 -35.14 40.95 -37.75
C LEU A 53 -34.64 41.26 -36.32
N ALA A 54 -35.46 41.95 -35.52
CA ALA A 54 -35.14 42.24 -34.13
C ALA A 54 -35.00 40.94 -33.31
N LEU A 55 -35.94 40.01 -33.43
CA LEU A 55 -35.87 38.71 -32.76
C LEU A 55 -34.69 37.87 -33.24
N PHE A 56 -34.42 37.84 -34.54
CA PHE A 56 -33.27 37.14 -35.10
C PHE A 56 -31.96 37.66 -34.51
N THR A 57 -31.75 38.97 -34.50
CA THR A 57 -30.55 39.58 -33.93
C THR A 57 -30.44 39.35 -32.43
N PHE A 58 -31.57 39.38 -31.70
CA PHE A 58 -31.63 39.10 -30.27
C PHE A 58 -31.25 37.64 -29.95
N ILE A 59 -31.90 36.66 -30.57
CA ILE A 59 -31.63 35.23 -30.37
C ILE A 59 -30.19 34.90 -30.77
N ASN A 60 -29.73 35.46 -31.89
CA ASN A 60 -28.37 35.20 -32.37
C ASN A 60 -27.31 35.73 -31.38
N ARG A 61 -27.55 36.89 -30.76
CA ARG A 61 -26.64 37.46 -29.77
C ARG A 61 -26.77 36.85 -28.38
N SER A 62 -27.98 36.46 -27.96
CA SER A 62 -28.24 35.97 -26.60
C SER A 62 -28.04 34.47 -26.46
N VAL A 63 -28.18 33.68 -27.53
CA VAL A 63 -28.15 32.21 -27.46
C VAL A 63 -27.16 31.61 -28.45
N ILE A 64 -27.31 31.88 -29.74
CA ILE A 64 -26.57 31.15 -30.79
C ILE A 64 -25.06 31.43 -30.70
N ASN A 65 -24.67 32.70 -30.67
CA ASN A 65 -23.25 33.07 -30.59
C ASN A 65 -22.59 32.62 -29.27
N PRO A 66 -23.17 32.88 -28.08
CA PRO A 66 -22.63 32.37 -26.82
C PRO A 66 -22.47 30.84 -26.80
N LEU A 67 -23.45 30.10 -27.32
CA LEU A 67 -23.40 28.64 -27.39
C LEU A 67 -22.30 28.14 -28.35
N GLY A 68 -22.09 28.83 -29.47
CA GLY A 68 -21.01 28.54 -30.40
C GLY A 68 -19.63 28.75 -29.77
N VAL A 69 -19.44 29.83 -29.01
CA VAL A 69 -18.19 30.08 -28.26
C VAL A 69 -18.00 29.04 -27.16
N PHE A 70 -19.05 28.76 -26.37
CA PHE A 70 -19.01 27.76 -25.30
C PHE A 70 -18.58 26.39 -25.83
N THR A 71 -19.27 25.88 -26.86
CA THR A 71 -18.99 24.55 -27.42
C THR A 71 -17.58 24.47 -28.02
N LYS A 72 -17.12 25.54 -28.69
CA LYS A 72 -15.75 25.61 -29.20
C LYS A 72 -14.72 25.56 -28.06
N THR A 73 -14.89 26.38 -27.02
CA THR A 73 -13.96 26.41 -25.88
C THR A 73 -13.93 25.08 -25.13
N VAL A 74 -15.08 24.46 -24.89
CA VAL A 74 -15.16 23.14 -24.25
C VAL A 74 -14.45 22.07 -25.08
N ARG A 75 -14.54 22.14 -26.42
CA ARG A 75 -13.85 21.21 -27.31
C ARG A 75 -12.34 21.41 -27.37
N GLU A 76 -11.88 22.63 -27.14
CA GLU A 76 -10.44 22.96 -27.07
C GLU A 76 -9.83 22.64 -25.71
N ILE A 77 -10.64 22.46 -24.67
CA ILE A 77 -10.16 22.01 -23.36
C ILE A 77 -9.85 20.51 -23.41
N ASP A 78 -8.57 20.22 -23.23
CA ASP A 78 -7.98 18.90 -23.12
C ASP A 78 -7.22 18.81 -21.79
N SER A 79 -6.93 17.58 -21.37
CA SER A 79 -6.00 17.20 -20.32
C SER A 79 -4.68 17.99 -20.30
N GLU A 80 -4.18 18.47 -21.44
CA GLU A 80 -2.95 19.27 -21.51
C GLU A 80 -3.17 20.78 -21.29
N ASN A 81 -4.36 21.31 -21.55
CA ASN A 81 -4.64 22.75 -21.45
C ASN A 81 -5.94 23.01 -20.69
N LEU A 82 -5.91 22.67 -19.40
CA LEU A 82 -7.00 22.91 -18.48
C LEU A 82 -7.13 24.37 -18.05
N SER A 83 -6.23 25.28 -18.45
CA SER A 83 -6.25 26.69 -18.04
C SER A 83 -7.21 27.55 -18.87
N LEU A 84 -7.68 27.03 -20.01
CA LEU A 84 -8.74 27.66 -20.81
C LEU A 84 -10.03 27.79 -19.98
N ARG A 85 -10.73 28.91 -20.13
CA ARG A 85 -11.98 29.21 -19.43
C ARG A 85 -13.01 29.70 -20.44
N VAL A 86 -14.26 29.31 -20.21
CA VAL A 86 -15.38 29.80 -21.01
C VAL A 86 -15.75 31.19 -20.52
N ASN A 87 -15.96 32.13 -21.45
CA ASN A 87 -16.42 33.47 -21.11
C ASN A 87 -17.87 33.43 -20.60
N ILE A 88 -18.16 34.18 -19.53
CA ILE A 88 -19.50 34.24 -18.93
C ILE A 88 -20.28 35.35 -19.63
N TYR A 89 -21.28 34.98 -20.43
CA TYR A 89 -22.19 35.92 -21.09
C TYR A 89 -23.48 36.00 -20.30
N GLY A 90 -23.69 37.11 -19.57
CA GLY A 90 -24.92 37.33 -18.81
C GLY A 90 -25.01 36.57 -17.49
N GLU A 91 -26.12 36.78 -16.78
CA GLU A 91 -26.43 36.16 -15.47
C GLU A 91 -27.55 35.10 -15.58
N ASP A 92 -27.83 34.64 -16.80
CA ASP A 92 -28.84 33.63 -17.08
C ASP A 92 -28.31 32.19 -16.89
N GLU A 93 -29.09 31.20 -17.33
CA GLU A 93 -28.73 29.79 -17.25
C GLU A 93 -27.46 29.45 -18.05
N LEU A 94 -27.19 30.15 -19.16
CA LEU A 94 -25.96 29.97 -19.93
C LEU A 94 -24.77 30.51 -19.16
N GLY A 95 -24.92 31.67 -18.53
CA GLY A 95 -23.93 32.24 -17.61
C GLY A 95 -23.63 31.30 -16.43
N MET A 96 -24.67 30.76 -15.78
CA MET A 96 -24.51 29.80 -14.69
C MET A 96 -23.83 28.50 -15.13
N LEU A 97 -24.14 28.00 -16.33
CA LEU A 97 -23.50 26.82 -16.90
C LEU A 97 -22.01 27.08 -17.17
N ALA A 98 -21.68 28.22 -17.79
CA ALA A 98 -20.29 28.64 -18.00
C ALA A 98 -19.52 28.75 -16.68
N GLY A 99 -20.12 29.35 -15.65
CA GLY A 99 -19.52 29.43 -14.32
C GLY A 99 -19.30 28.07 -13.68
N SER A 100 -20.27 27.14 -13.80
CA SER A 100 -20.17 25.79 -13.27
C SER A 100 -19.11 24.96 -13.99
N PHE A 101 -19.02 25.08 -15.31
CA PHE A 101 -17.97 24.45 -16.11
C PHE A 101 -16.59 24.98 -15.73
N ASN A 102 -16.43 26.30 -15.57
CA ASN A 102 -15.16 26.90 -15.16
C ASN A 102 -14.69 26.43 -13.77
N ARG A 103 -15.63 26.21 -12.83
CA ARG A 103 -15.31 25.60 -11.52
C ARG A 103 -14.79 24.18 -11.68
N MET A 104 -15.49 23.35 -12.45
CA MET A 104 -15.07 21.98 -12.75
C MET A 104 -13.68 21.93 -13.40
N ALA A 105 -13.42 22.78 -14.39
CA ALA A 105 -12.12 22.88 -15.05
C ALA A 105 -11.01 23.26 -14.05
N GLY A 106 -11.27 24.21 -13.15
CA GLY A 106 -10.32 24.60 -12.10
C GLY A 106 -10.05 23.48 -11.07
N ASP A 107 -11.06 22.68 -10.72
CA ASP A 107 -10.87 21.55 -9.82
C ASP A 107 -10.08 20.41 -10.48
N LEU A 108 -10.30 20.18 -11.77
CA LEU A 108 -9.52 19.22 -12.55
C LEU A 108 -8.05 19.65 -12.67
N GLU A 109 -7.78 20.93 -12.92
CA GLU A 109 -6.43 21.51 -12.97
C GLU A 109 -5.69 21.33 -11.64
N LYS A 110 -6.36 21.60 -10.51
CA LYS A 110 -5.82 21.36 -9.16
C LYS A 110 -5.54 19.88 -8.90
N SER A 111 -6.44 19.01 -9.32
CA SER A 111 -6.29 17.55 -9.17
C SER A 111 -5.08 17.05 -9.94
N GLN A 112 -4.93 17.43 -11.21
CA GLN A 112 -3.74 17.10 -12.01
C GLN A 112 -2.45 17.62 -11.37
N GLY A 113 -2.45 18.88 -10.90
CA GLY A 113 -1.29 19.45 -10.22
C GLY A 113 -0.91 18.69 -8.95
N SER A 114 -1.89 18.21 -8.19
CA SER A 114 -1.66 17.41 -6.97
C SER A 114 -1.13 16.02 -7.31
N LEU A 115 -1.68 15.36 -8.34
CA LEU A 115 -1.20 14.07 -8.83
C LEU A 115 0.25 14.16 -9.34
N LYS A 116 0.60 15.24 -10.05
CA LYS A 116 1.96 15.48 -10.50
C LYS A 116 2.94 15.59 -9.32
N LYS A 117 2.59 16.39 -8.30
CA LYS A 117 3.41 16.50 -7.07
C LYS A 117 3.58 15.17 -6.35
N ALA A 118 2.49 14.42 -6.16
CA ALA A 118 2.54 13.10 -5.53
C ALA A 118 3.42 12.12 -6.32
N ARG A 119 3.37 12.15 -7.66
CA ARG A 119 4.24 11.36 -8.53
C ARG A 119 5.71 11.75 -8.39
N ASP A 120 6.01 13.05 -8.37
CA ASP A 120 7.38 13.55 -8.21
C ASP A 120 7.95 13.19 -6.84
N GLU A 121 7.14 13.28 -5.78
CA GLU A 121 7.49 12.82 -4.44
C GLU A 121 7.77 11.31 -4.43
N LEU A 122 6.86 10.50 -4.98
CA LEU A 122 7.04 9.05 -5.03
C LEU A 122 8.32 8.66 -5.77
N LYS A 123 8.64 9.36 -6.86
CA LYS A 123 9.89 9.15 -7.60
C LYS A 123 11.11 9.43 -6.72
N ARG A 124 11.13 10.57 -6.02
CA ARG A 124 12.22 10.93 -5.11
C ARG A 124 12.38 9.93 -3.97
N TRP A 125 11.27 9.44 -3.41
CA TRP A 125 11.29 8.40 -2.39
C TRP A 125 11.81 7.07 -2.94
N GLY A 126 11.46 6.73 -4.17
CA GLY A 126 11.98 5.55 -4.87
C GLY A 126 13.50 5.60 -5.03
N GLU A 127 14.04 6.71 -5.54
CA GLU A 127 15.48 6.94 -5.70
C GLU A 127 16.23 6.87 -4.36
N GLU A 128 15.65 7.47 -3.31
CA GLU A 128 16.24 7.45 -1.97
C GLU A 128 16.21 6.06 -1.32
N LEU A 129 15.12 5.31 -1.53
CA LEU A 129 15.01 3.95 -1.02
C LEU A 129 16.00 3.02 -1.73
N GLU A 130 16.14 3.15 -3.04
CA GLU A 130 17.11 2.38 -3.82
C GLU A 130 18.54 2.65 -3.36
N ARG A 131 18.89 3.92 -3.12
CA ARG A 131 20.19 4.30 -2.52
C ARG A 131 20.41 3.63 -1.17
N LYS A 132 19.43 3.68 -0.27
CA LYS A 132 19.52 3.04 1.05
C LYS A 132 19.63 1.52 0.97
N VAL A 133 18.91 0.89 0.05
CA VAL A 133 19.00 -0.55 -0.18
C VAL A 133 20.42 -0.90 -0.63
N GLN A 134 20.98 -0.18 -1.60
CA GLN A 134 22.36 -0.40 -2.05
C GLN A 134 23.38 -0.24 -0.92
N GLU A 135 23.27 0.83 -0.12
CA GLU A 135 24.16 1.07 1.04
C GLU A 135 24.08 -0.05 2.07
N ARG A 136 22.86 -0.49 2.42
CA ARG A 136 22.67 -1.57 3.40
C ARG A 136 23.10 -2.92 2.86
N THR A 137 22.89 -3.21 1.58
CA THR A 137 23.37 -4.44 0.96
C THR A 137 24.89 -4.48 0.99
N ALA A 138 25.57 -3.38 0.64
CA ALA A 138 27.04 -3.30 0.72
C ALA A 138 27.56 -3.47 2.16
N GLU A 139 26.90 -2.85 3.15
CA GLU A 139 27.26 -3.01 4.57
C GLU A 139 27.07 -4.47 5.05
N LEU A 140 25.98 -5.12 4.66
CA LEU A 140 25.72 -6.51 5.00
C LEU A 140 26.73 -7.46 4.36
N GLU A 141 27.09 -7.23 3.10
CA GLU A 141 28.14 -7.99 2.42
C GLU A 141 29.49 -7.84 3.13
N GLN A 142 29.86 -6.61 3.52
CA GLN A 142 31.09 -6.35 4.27
C GLN A 142 31.10 -7.09 5.62
N ARG A 143 30.01 -7.01 6.40
CA ARG A 143 29.90 -7.72 7.68
C ARG A 143 29.90 -9.24 7.51
N GLY A 144 29.28 -9.73 6.45
CA GLY A 144 29.30 -11.15 6.10
C GLY A 144 30.72 -11.65 5.84
N GLN A 145 31.54 -10.86 5.13
CA GLN A 145 32.95 -11.16 4.90
C GLN A 145 33.75 -11.14 6.22
N GLU A 146 33.61 -10.09 7.02
CA GLU A 146 34.31 -9.96 8.31
C GLU A 146 33.98 -11.11 9.29
N LEU A 147 32.71 -11.49 9.37
CA LEU A 147 32.27 -12.61 10.19
C LEU A 147 32.86 -13.93 9.69
N SER A 148 32.89 -14.15 8.37
CA SER A 148 33.52 -15.32 7.77
C SER A 148 35.01 -15.40 8.10
N GLU A 149 35.74 -14.29 7.97
CA GLU A 149 37.17 -14.22 8.31
C GLU A 149 37.42 -14.51 9.79
N THR A 150 36.58 -13.95 10.66
CA THR A 150 36.67 -14.15 12.11
C THR A 150 36.40 -15.61 12.49
N ASN A 151 35.40 -16.25 11.87
CA ASN A 151 35.10 -17.66 12.08
C ASN A 151 36.28 -18.56 11.67
N VAL A 152 36.86 -18.34 10.48
CA VAL A 152 38.04 -19.08 10.02
C VAL A 152 39.19 -18.94 11.03
N ARG A 153 39.45 -17.72 11.51
CA ARG A 153 40.49 -17.46 12.50
C ARG A 153 40.22 -18.13 13.84
N LEU A 154 38.95 -18.17 14.27
CA LEU A 154 38.54 -18.83 15.50
C LEU A 154 38.72 -20.35 15.40
N GLU A 155 38.37 -20.96 14.26
CA GLU A 155 38.59 -22.38 13.98
C GLU A 155 40.09 -22.73 14.01
N GLU A 156 40.95 -21.90 13.41
CA GLU A 156 42.40 -22.08 13.47
C GLU A 156 42.93 -22.01 14.90
N MET A 157 42.49 -21.04 15.70
CA MET A 157 42.88 -20.94 17.10
C MET A 157 42.38 -22.12 17.93
N SER A 158 41.14 -22.56 17.70
CA SER A 158 40.57 -23.74 18.35
C SER A 158 41.41 -24.98 18.04
N ARG A 159 41.79 -25.17 16.77
CA ARG A 159 42.67 -26.25 16.35
C ARG A 159 44.05 -26.17 17.02
N HIS A 160 44.67 -24.99 17.06
CA HIS A 160 45.95 -24.80 17.76
C HIS A 160 45.85 -25.07 19.26
N LYS A 161 44.76 -24.64 19.91
CA LYS A 161 44.50 -24.93 21.32
C LYS A 161 44.40 -26.45 21.55
N SER A 162 43.61 -27.16 20.75
CA SER A 162 43.47 -28.61 20.84
C SER A 162 44.80 -29.33 20.62
N GLN A 163 45.58 -28.91 19.61
CA GLN A 163 46.92 -29.45 19.34
C GLN A 163 47.88 -29.21 20.53
N PHE A 164 47.87 -28.01 21.10
CA PHE A 164 48.69 -27.67 22.26
C PHE A 164 48.32 -28.51 23.48
N LEU A 165 47.02 -28.65 23.78
CA LEU A 165 46.55 -29.47 24.90
C LEU A 165 46.91 -30.95 24.72
N ALA A 166 46.80 -31.48 23.50
CA ALA A 166 47.23 -32.83 23.19
C ALA A 166 48.75 -33.00 23.39
N ASN A 167 49.55 -32.06 22.87
CA ASN A 167 51.01 -32.07 23.03
C ASN A 167 51.41 -31.96 24.50
N MET A 168 50.85 -31.01 25.26
CA MET A 168 51.10 -30.88 26.70
C MET A 168 50.66 -32.12 27.47
N SER A 169 49.54 -32.75 27.11
CA SER A 169 49.10 -34.00 27.74
C SER A 169 50.13 -35.12 27.54
N HIS A 170 50.73 -35.21 26.36
CA HIS A 170 51.79 -36.18 26.08
C HIS A 170 53.10 -35.85 26.82
N GLU A 171 53.50 -34.58 26.82
CA GLU A 171 54.71 -34.10 27.51
C GLU A 171 54.61 -34.17 29.03
N LEU A 172 53.40 -34.06 29.61
CA LEU A 172 53.18 -34.20 31.05
C LEU A 172 53.03 -35.67 31.48
N ARG A 173 52.44 -36.53 30.63
CA ARG A 173 52.27 -37.96 30.93
C ARG A 173 53.62 -38.66 31.08
N THR A 174 54.62 -38.28 30.29
CA THR A 174 55.96 -38.90 30.30
C THR A 174 56.72 -38.72 31.63
N PRO A 175 56.89 -37.49 32.17
CA PRO A 175 57.51 -37.27 33.46
C PRO A 175 56.62 -37.75 34.61
N LEU A 176 55.30 -37.61 34.53
CA LEU A 176 54.38 -38.09 35.57
C LEU A 176 54.46 -39.61 35.72
N ASN A 177 54.48 -40.34 34.61
CA ASN A 177 54.67 -41.80 34.62
C ASN A 177 56.05 -42.19 35.17
N SER A 178 57.07 -41.38 34.91
CA SER A 178 58.42 -41.59 35.46
C SER A 178 58.45 -41.36 36.97
N ILE A 179 57.79 -40.33 37.49
CA ILE A 179 57.67 -40.03 38.93
C ILE A 179 56.84 -41.12 39.64
N ILE A 180 55.71 -41.54 39.05
CA ILE A 180 54.89 -42.64 39.58
C ILE A 180 55.68 -43.95 39.57
N GLY A 181 56.45 -44.23 38.51
CA GLY A 181 57.35 -45.39 38.45
C GLY A 181 58.44 -45.38 39.54
N TYR A 182 58.98 -44.20 39.85
CA TYR A 182 59.97 -44.01 40.92
C TYR A 182 59.36 -44.12 42.32
N HIS A 183 58.09 -43.74 42.49
CA HIS A 183 57.38 -43.85 43.77
C HIS A 183 56.90 -45.29 44.03
N ASN A 184 56.42 -46.00 43.00
CA ASN A 184 55.96 -47.39 43.09
C ASN A 184 57.09 -48.40 43.36
N THR A 185 58.35 -48.03 43.15
CA THR A 185 59.51 -48.88 43.48
C THR A 185 60.03 -48.70 44.92
N ARG A 186 59.55 -47.69 45.67
CA ARG A 186 59.97 -47.45 47.07
C ARG A 186 58.90 -47.62 48.14
N LEU A 187 57.64 -47.88 47.78
CA LEU A 187 56.57 -48.15 48.74
C LEU A 187 55.86 -49.48 48.41
N PRO A 188 56.17 -50.57 49.12
CA PRO A 188 55.34 -51.76 49.05
C PRO A 188 54.02 -51.48 49.77
N GLN A 189 52.92 -51.71 49.05
CA GLN A 189 51.54 -51.82 49.53
C GLN A 189 50.91 -50.58 50.17
N ARG A 190 50.07 -49.90 49.38
CA ARG A 190 48.64 -49.57 49.65
C ARG A 190 48.23 -48.27 48.98
N LEU A 191 48.10 -48.27 47.65
CA LEU A 191 47.33 -47.25 46.95
C LEU A 191 46.56 -47.91 45.80
N SER A 192 45.52 -48.66 46.16
CA SER A 192 44.45 -49.07 45.24
C SER A 192 43.52 -47.91 44.85
N THR A 193 43.92 -46.67 45.08
CA THR A 193 43.08 -45.47 44.95
C THR A 193 43.59 -44.45 43.93
N ALA A 194 44.75 -44.67 43.29
CA ALA A 194 45.26 -43.77 42.26
C ALA A 194 44.68 -44.05 40.86
N SER A 195 44.07 -45.23 40.64
CA SER A 195 43.40 -45.56 39.37
C SER A 195 42.10 -44.77 39.17
N ASP A 196 41.40 -44.41 40.25
CA ASP A 196 40.09 -43.75 40.17
C ASP A 196 40.18 -42.29 39.68
N GLN A 197 41.29 -41.60 39.94
CA GLN A 197 41.48 -40.20 39.50
C GLN A 197 41.79 -40.09 38.00
N LEU A 198 42.45 -41.09 37.41
CA LEU A 198 42.70 -41.12 35.97
C LEU A 198 41.42 -41.40 35.17
N THR A 199 40.56 -42.30 35.68
CA THR A 199 39.22 -42.56 35.12
C THR A 199 38.35 -41.30 35.16
N THR A 200 38.46 -40.51 36.23
CA THR A 200 37.68 -39.27 36.40
C THR A 200 38.04 -38.20 35.36
N LEU A 201 39.33 -38.04 35.03
CA LEU A 201 39.78 -37.09 34.01
C LEU A 201 39.49 -37.56 32.57
N GLN A 202 39.54 -38.88 32.31
CA GLN A 202 39.11 -39.43 31.02
C GLN A 202 37.60 -39.30 30.80
N LEU A 203 36.79 -39.43 31.86
CA LEU A 203 35.34 -39.19 31.84
C LEU A 203 35.00 -37.71 31.59
N LEU A 204 35.81 -36.76 32.08
CA LEU A 204 35.62 -35.34 31.82
C LEU A 204 35.84 -34.98 30.34
N ASN A 205 36.85 -35.56 29.69
CA ASN A 205 37.14 -35.28 28.28
C ASN A 205 36.10 -35.92 27.33
N HIS A 206 35.53 -37.08 27.70
CA HIS A 206 34.53 -37.76 26.88
C HIS A 206 33.11 -37.17 27.03
N ARG A 207 32.87 -36.37 28.09
CA ARG A 207 31.58 -35.71 28.36
C ARG A 207 31.23 -34.61 27.37
N GLU A 208 32.21 -33.82 26.96
CA GLU A 208 32.02 -32.72 26.01
C GLU A 208 31.68 -33.26 24.60
N GLU A 209 32.33 -34.35 24.20
CA GLU A 209 32.18 -34.99 22.88
C GLU A 209 30.81 -35.66 22.70
N ILE A 210 30.29 -36.31 23.74
CA ILE A 210 28.99 -37.01 23.71
C ILE A 210 27.82 -36.01 23.76
N PHE A 211 27.96 -34.91 24.51
CA PHE A 211 26.93 -33.87 24.59
C PHE A 211 26.73 -33.17 23.24
N ALA A 212 27.81 -32.82 22.53
CA ALA A 212 27.76 -32.17 21.22
C ALA A 212 27.10 -33.03 20.13
N GLN A 213 27.12 -34.37 20.25
CA GLN A 213 26.50 -35.28 19.28
C GLN A 213 25.04 -35.65 19.60
N THR A 214 24.60 -35.56 20.86
CA THR A 214 23.35 -36.22 21.29
C THR A 214 22.39 -35.37 22.14
N GLY A 215 22.87 -34.30 22.79
CA GLY A 215 22.03 -33.40 23.60
C GLY A 215 21.62 -33.88 25.01
N PHE A 216 22.25 -34.92 25.57
CA PHE A 216 21.95 -35.50 26.91
C PHE A 216 23.24 -35.56 27.81
N GLY A 217 23.19 -35.31 29.15
CA GLY A 217 24.38 -35.23 30.08
C GLY A 217 24.71 -36.46 30.97
N ILE A 218 25.58 -36.47 32.02
CA ILE A 218 25.64 -37.55 33.08
C ILE A 218 26.12 -36.99 34.46
N CYS A 219 25.82 -37.61 35.62
CA CYS A 219 26.17 -37.18 37.00
C CYS A 219 26.42 -38.37 37.93
N HIS A 220 27.39 -38.23 38.84
CA HIS A 220 27.81 -39.25 39.79
C HIS A 220 27.57 -38.79 41.24
N LYS A 221 26.99 -39.66 42.08
CA LYS A 221 26.89 -39.44 43.54
C LYS A 221 28.01 -40.17 44.30
N PRO A 222 28.43 -39.68 45.48
CA PRO A 222 29.50 -40.29 46.28
C PRO A 222 29.24 -41.75 46.69
N SER A 223 28.00 -42.23 46.58
CA SER A 223 27.60 -43.60 46.91
C SER A 223 27.84 -44.63 45.80
N GLY A 224 28.51 -44.26 44.69
CA GLY A 224 28.74 -45.16 43.54
C GLY A 224 27.49 -45.44 42.69
N LEU A 225 26.46 -44.60 42.82
CA LEU A 225 25.21 -44.68 42.06
C LEU A 225 25.15 -43.53 41.05
N VAL A 226 24.67 -43.84 39.84
CA VAL A 226 24.47 -42.90 38.74
C VAL A 226 22.98 -42.60 38.61
N GLN A 227 22.62 -41.33 38.49
CA GLN A 227 21.23 -40.93 38.22
C GLN A 227 21.05 -40.55 36.75
N TYR A 228 19.83 -40.62 36.22
CA TYR A 228 19.53 -40.23 34.84
C TYR A 228 18.07 -39.89 34.57
N GLY A 229 17.83 -39.00 33.60
CA GLY A 229 16.49 -38.64 33.13
C GLY A 229 16.29 -37.15 32.87
N ASN A 230 15.06 -36.76 32.50
CA ASN A 230 14.68 -35.35 32.35
C ASN A 230 14.42 -34.69 33.72
N PRO A 231 14.54 -33.35 33.82
CA PRO A 231 14.21 -32.61 35.05
C PRO A 231 12.79 -32.93 35.51
N GLY A 232 12.65 -33.44 36.75
CA GLY A 232 11.37 -33.83 37.35
C GLY A 232 11.09 -35.34 37.40
N VAL A 233 11.78 -36.17 36.60
CA VAL A 233 11.62 -37.64 36.63
C VAL A 233 12.99 -38.32 36.57
N MET A 234 13.66 -38.39 37.73
CA MET A 234 15.00 -38.97 37.86
C MET A 234 14.94 -40.45 38.26
N LYS A 235 15.75 -41.29 37.60
CA LYS A 235 15.96 -42.71 37.96
C LYS A 235 17.39 -42.92 38.47
N THR A 236 17.63 -43.97 39.26
CA THR A 236 18.94 -44.27 39.89
C THR A 236 19.38 -45.70 39.54
N THR A 237 20.65 -45.90 39.17
CA THR A 237 21.25 -47.22 38.94
C THR A 237 22.71 -47.29 39.47
N SER A 238 23.32 -48.49 39.49
CA SER A 238 24.71 -48.73 39.91
C SER A 238 25.72 -48.47 38.80
N LEU A 239 26.94 -48.09 39.18
CA LEU A 239 28.04 -47.78 38.25
C LEU A 239 28.45 -48.98 37.38
N ASP A 240 28.38 -50.20 37.91
CA ASP A 240 28.73 -51.43 37.18
C ASP A 240 27.76 -51.73 36.02
N GLU A 241 26.47 -51.40 36.16
CA GLU A 241 25.51 -51.52 35.05
C GLU A 241 25.86 -50.53 33.93
N VAL A 242 26.21 -49.28 34.27
CA VAL A 242 26.61 -48.20 33.34
C VAL A 242 27.80 -48.58 32.48
N VAL A 243 28.82 -49.21 33.08
CA VAL A 243 30.08 -49.56 32.42
C VAL A 243 29.96 -50.84 31.57
N THR A 244 29.01 -51.73 31.87
CA THR A 244 28.84 -53.02 31.16
C THR A 244 27.92 -52.95 29.92
N GLY A 245 27.36 -51.79 29.59
CA GLY A 245 26.75 -51.54 28.27
C GLY A 245 25.37 -52.16 28.04
N THR A 246 24.64 -52.53 29.08
CA THR A 246 23.24 -53.01 28.97
C THR A 246 22.22 -51.91 29.26
N PHE A 247 22.24 -50.82 28.48
CA PHE A 247 21.12 -49.86 28.45
C PHE A 247 20.38 -49.99 27.14
N LYS A 248 19.05 -50.11 27.21
CA LYS A 248 18.20 -50.08 26.02
C LYS A 248 18.04 -48.66 25.43
N GLN A 249 18.38 -47.59 26.17
CA GLN A 249 18.25 -46.18 25.74
C GLN A 249 19.27 -45.26 26.46
N PRO A 250 19.73 -44.16 25.82
CA PRO A 250 20.81 -43.28 26.33
C PRO A 250 20.38 -42.38 27.50
N VAL A 251 21.34 -41.95 28.32
CA VAL A 251 21.17 -41.46 29.70
C VAL A 251 21.82 -40.08 29.91
N ALA A 252 21.06 -39.13 30.51
CA ALA A 252 21.33 -37.69 30.67
C ALA A 252 21.52 -37.23 32.16
N VAL A 253 22.40 -36.25 32.53
CA VAL A 253 22.46 -35.48 33.80
C VAL A 253 23.34 -34.20 33.77
N LEU A 254 22.89 -33.21 34.57
CA LEU A 254 23.40 -31.87 34.85
C LEU A 254 23.89 -31.71 36.31
N PHE A 255 24.56 -30.61 36.62
CA PHE A 255 24.73 -30.09 37.99
C PHE A 255 24.46 -28.59 38.05
N PRO A 256 24.13 -28.06 39.25
CA PRO A 256 23.25 -26.92 39.44
C PRO A 256 24.06 -25.63 39.52
N ASP A 257 23.49 -24.57 38.97
CA ASP A 257 23.36 -23.25 39.58
C ASP A 257 22.43 -22.46 38.67
N ASP A 258 21.17 -22.32 39.08
CA ASP A 258 20.45 -21.04 39.07
C ASP A 258 18.96 -21.22 39.40
N GLU A 259 18.44 -20.16 40.00
CA GLU A 259 17.15 -20.02 40.66
C GLU A 259 15.95 -20.47 39.82
N LEU A 260 15.01 -21.11 40.52
CA LEU A 260 13.64 -21.31 40.08
C LEU A 260 13.00 -19.97 39.71
N VAL A 261 12.67 -19.78 38.43
CA VAL A 261 11.58 -18.89 38.03
C VAL A 261 10.46 -19.75 37.48
N ASP A 262 9.38 -19.78 38.26
CA ASP A 262 8.09 -20.36 37.98
C ASP A 262 7.39 -19.59 36.86
N THR A 263 6.98 -20.28 35.79
CA THR A 263 5.93 -19.79 34.88
C THR A 263 4.94 -20.91 34.62
N ALA A 264 3.93 -20.99 35.48
CA ALA A 264 2.65 -21.60 35.19
C ALA A 264 1.89 -20.78 34.12
N ASP A 265 2.28 -20.90 32.86
CA ASP A 265 1.34 -20.77 31.73
C ASP A 265 1.89 -21.49 30.49
N GLY A 266 1.06 -22.32 29.88
CA GLY A 266 1.42 -23.35 28.91
C GLY A 266 1.71 -22.84 27.50
N THR A 267 2.56 -21.84 27.34
CA THR A 267 2.94 -21.29 26.02
C THR A 267 4.43 -21.46 25.74
N GLN A 268 4.73 -22.25 24.70
CA GLN A 268 6.08 -22.47 24.16
C GLN A 268 6.68 -21.17 23.64
N HIS A 269 7.85 -20.79 24.14
CA HIS A 269 8.76 -19.86 23.47
C HIS A 269 10.09 -20.55 23.17
N PRO A 270 10.68 -20.30 21.98
CA PRO A 270 11.97 -20.89 21.61
C PRO A 270 13.09 -20.15 22.35
N VAL A 271 13.83 -20.89 23.19
CA VAL A 271 15.09 -20.38 23.75
C VAL A 271 16.19 -20.66 22.73
N HIS A 272 16.69 -19.61 22.10
CA HIS A 272 17.94 -19.65 21.35
C HIS A 272 19.10 -19.88 22.32
N VAL A 273 19.97 -20.83 21.99
CA VAL A 273 21.28 -20.99 22.63
C VAL A 273 22.32 -20.75 21.53
N PHE A 274 23.22 -19.80 21.76
CA PHE A 274 24.41 -19.57 20.92
C PHE A 274 25.40 -20.72 21.07
#